data_AF-A0A1S7TUU4-F1
#
_entry.id   AF-A0A1S7TUU4-F1
#
_cell.length_a   1.000
_cell.length_b   1.000
_cell.length_c   1.000
_cell.angle_alpha   90.00
_cell.angle_beta   90.00
_cell.angle_gamma   90.00
#
_symmetry.space_group_name_H-M   'P 1'
#
loop_
_entity.id
_entity.type
_entity.pdbx_description
1 polymer ?
#
loop_
_entity_poly.entity_id
_entity_poly.type
_entity_poly.pdbx_seq_one_letter_code
_entity_poly.pdbx_strand_id
1 'polypeptide(L)'
;MTLERNPRQIKHDADSYGLRREEAAGAHHGAGWWVSVRRRGHRIVRLFKDSIYGSSDAAYRQARAYRDAIILAIPPATNHEQAVLLRRNNRSGISGVRRIETTDGDIWQATLMTNEGQKRENFSIAKLGEEAAKSMAITQRRKWLKALPVTHLAYAHHAAEVAHTQFGDELAPAGDVLPEAHPDDQGIEARIRAINDRFDAARPKRLRVRVKSYATDRVSIAISNAGSPVRKKLTHLNTRGRTAIEIIDAIESAMEETVTAIYDQDTWVWFMAEHGSELLSSRDFNINEGFNILVIVPGR
;
A
#
# COMPACT_ATOMS: atom_id res chain seq x y z
N MET A 1 33.35 8.01 32.10
CA MET A 1 32.74 7.32 30.94
C MET A 1 31.31 7.00 31.29
N THR A 2 30.40 7.89 30.93
CA THR A 2 28.97 7.77 31.24
C THR A 2 28.32 7.11 30.03
N LEU A 3 27.94 5.84 30.17
CA LEU A 3 27.21 5.11 29.13
C LEU A 3 25.80 5.69 29.06
N GLU A 4 25.55 6.59 28.09
CA GLU A 4 24.21 7.03 27.76
C GLU A 4 23.36 5.82 27.35
N ARG A 5 22.31 5.57 28.12
CA ARG A 5 21.25 4.63 27.76
C ARG A 5 20.59 5.14 26.49
N ASN A 6 20.83 4.43 25.39
CA ASN A 6 20.10 4.56 24.12
C ASN A 6 18.57 4.65 24.40
N PRO A 7 17.90 5.77 24.10
CA PRO A 7 16.49 5.94 24.42
C PRO A 7 15.68 4.92 23.62
N ARG A 8 14.82 4.16 24.31
CA ARG A 8 13.92 3.19 23.69
C ARG A 8 13.10 3.90 22.61
N GLN A 9 13.40 3.58 21.36
CA GLN A 9 12.69 4.00 20.16
C GLN A 9 11.18 3.87 20.40
N ILE A 10 10.48 5.00 20.44
CA ILE A 10 9.03 5.06 20.64
C ILE A 10 8.41 4.28 19.48
N LYS A 11 7.88 3.10 19.78
CA LYS A 11 7.24 2.24 18.79
C LYS A 11 5.98 2.95 18.31
N HIS A 12 6.06 3.52 17.10
CA HIS A 12 4.97 4.07 16.28
C HIS A 12 4.64 5.54 16.53
N ASP A 13 5.50 6.42 16.04
CA ASP A 13 5.11 7.78 15.64
C ASP A 13 4.15 7.70 14.44
N ALA A 14 3.09 8.52 14.43
CA ALA A 14 2.06 8.55 13.40
C ALA A 14 2.64 8.83 12.01
N ASP A 15 3.73 9.59 11.95
CA ASP A 15 4.40 9.97 10.71
C ASP A 15 5.27 8.84 10.13
N SER A 16 5.64 7.84 10.94
CA SER A 16 6.50 6.72 10.53
C SER A 16 5.78 5.36 10.49
N TYR A 17 4.57 5.23 11.06
CA TYR A 17 3.85 3.97 11.09
C TYR A 17 3.63 3.43 9.67
N GLY A 18 4.12 2.22 9.41
CA GLY A 18 3.97 1.53 8.13
C GLY A 18 4.73 2.16 6.96
N LEU A 19 5.57 3.18 7.20
CA LEU A 19 6.37 3.86 6.18
C LEU A 19 7.86 3.63 6.44
N ARG A 20 8.63 3.29 5.40
CA ARG A 20 10.08 3.11 5.50
C ARG A 20 10.76 3.63 4.25
N ARG A 21 11.77 4.49 4.44
CA ARG A 21 12.66 4.94 3.36
C ARG A 21 13.55 3.79 2.88
N GLU A 22 13.64 3.62 1.56
CA GLU A 22 14.65 2.82 0.89
C GLU A 22 15.60 3.77 0.18
N GLU A 23 16.88 3.72 0.57
CA GLU A 23 17.93 4.48 -0.09
C GLU A 23 18.39 3.80 -1.37
N ALA A 24 18.98 4.57 -2.28
CA ALA A 24 19.50 4.03 -3.52
C ALA A 24 20.69 3.10 -3.24
N ALA A 25 20.53 1.81 -3.53
CA ALA A 25 21.60 0.82 -3.40
C ALA A 25 22.35 0.68 -4.74
N GLY A 26 23.23 1.62 -5.05
CA GLY A 26 24.03 1.62 -6.28
C GLY A 26 23.25 2.04 -7.55
N ALA A 27 23.87 1.87 -8.72
CA ALA A 27 23.41 2.49 -9.97
C ALA A 27 22.07 1.98 -10.52
N HIS A 28 21.59 0.82 -10.06
CA HIS A 28 20.38 0.16 -10.60
C HIS A 28 19.20 0.13 -9.63
N HIS A 29 19.43 0.43 -8.35
CA HIS A 29 18.38 0.46 -7.33
C HIS A 29 18.06 1.92 -6.98
N GLY A 30 16.98 2.43 -7.55
CA GLY A 30 16.50 3.78 -7.24
C GLY A 30 15.86 3.84 -5.85
N ALA A 31 16.04 4.98 -5.17
CA ALA A 31 15.44 5.25 -3.87
C ALA A 31 13.91 5.36 -3.92
N GLY A 32 13.26 5.19 -2.78
CA GLY A 32 11.80 5.26 -2.65
C GLY A 32 11.28 5.05 -1.24
N TRP A 33 9.96 4.98 -1.12
CA TRP A 33 9.26 4.79 0.15
C TRP A 33 8.41 3.52 0.13
N TRP A 34 8.70 2.60 1.05
CA TRP A 34 7.88 1.42 1.29
C TRP A 34 6.70 1.77 2.18
N VAL A 35 5.51 1.37 1.76
CA VAL A 35 4.36 1.17 2.63
C VAL A 35 4.29 -0.32 2.97
N SER A 36 4.26 -0.65 4.26
CA SER A 36 4.11 -2.02 4.74
C SER A 36 3.18 -2.03 5.95
N VAL A 37 1.92 -2.37 5.71
CA VAL A 37 0.88 -2.46 6.76
C VAL A 37 0.23 -3.84 6.75
N ARG A 38 -0.24 -4.29 7.91
CA ARG A 38 -1.03 -5.51 8.04
C ARG A 38 -2.41 -5.16 8.59
N ARG A 39 -3.46 -5.59 7.90
CA ARG A 39 -4.86 -5.33 8.28
C ARG A 39 -5.70 -6.58 8.01
N ARG A 40 -6.49 -7.00 9.01
CA ARG A 40 -7.40 -8.16 8.92
C ARG A 40 -6.74 -9.42 8.30
N GLY A 41 -5.48 -9.71 8.66
CA GLY A 41 -4.72 -10.85 8.12
C GLY A 41 -3.99 -10.59 6.80
N HIS A 42 -4.39 -9.58 6.02
CA HIS A 42 -3.76 -9.22 4.75
C HIS A 42 -2.50 -8.37 4.97
N ARG A 43 -1.40 -8.77 4.32
CA ARG A 43 -0.15 -8.01 4.27
C ARG A 43 -0.16 -7.13 3.02
N ILE A 44 -0.17 -5.82 3.21
CA ILE A 44 -0.25 -4.83 2.14
C ILE A 44 1.11 -4.15 2.06
N VAL A 45 1.82 -4.38 0.95
CA VAL A 45 3.16 -3.86 0.72
C VAL A 45 3.23 -3.19 -0.64
N ARG A 46 3.74 -1.96 -0.70
CA ARG A 46 3.90 -1.20 -1.94
C ARG A 46 5.10 -0.25 -1.87
N LEU A 47 5.84 -0.11 -2.97
CA LEU A 47 6.98 0.81 -3.09
C LEU A 47 6.61 2.02 -3.96
N PHE A 48 6.92 3.21 -3.46
CA PHE A 48 6.77 4.49 -4.15
C PHE A 48 8.16 5.01 -4.50
N LYS A 49 8.60 4.84 -5.76
CA LYS A 49 9.96 5.23 -6.18
C LYS A 49 10.06 6.72 -6.45
N ASP A 50 11.18 7.32 -6.06
CA ASP A 50 11.48 8.74 -6.33
C ASP A 50 11.49 9.02 -7.83
N SER A 51 12.02 8.08 -8.63
CA SER A 51 12.03 8.17 -10.11
C SER A 51 10.65 8.15 -10.78
N ILE A 52 9.57 7.83 -10.03
CA ILE A 52 8.18 7.93 -10.52
C ILE A 52 7.58 9.27 -10.14
N TYR A 53 7.87 9.78 -8.94
CA TYR A 53 7.24 10.97 -8.38
C TYR A 53 8.09 12.24 -8.44
N GLY A 54 9.33 12.13 -8.92
CA GLY A 54 10.27 13.24 -9.15
C GLY A 54 11.20 13.53 -7.98
N SER A 55 10.75 13.30 -6.74
CA SER A 55 11.56 13.54 -5.54
C SER A 55 11.19 12.60 -4.40
N SER A 56 12.07 12.53 -3.39
CA SER A 56 11.80 11.82 -2.13
C SER A 56 10.54 12.33 -1.44
N ASP A 57 10.36 13.65 -1.38
CA ASP A 57 9.21 14.26 -0.69
C ASP A 57 7.89 14.00 -1.43
N ALA A 58 7.91 14.05 -2.76
CA ALA A 58 6.75 13.69 -3.57
C ALA A 58 6.39 12.21 -3.41
N ALA A 59 7.40 11.33 -3.41
CA ALA A 59 7.19 9.90 -3.16
C ALA A 59 6.67 9.63 -1.73
N TYR A 60 7.18 10.33 -0.71
CA TYR A 60 6.71 10.23 0.67
C TYR A 60 5.23 10.64 0.80
N ARG A 61 4.84 11.78 0.21
CA ARG A 61 3.44 12.25 0.22
C ARG A 61 2.50 11.20 -0.37
N GLN A 62 2.90 10.56 -1.46
CA GLN A 62 2.09 9.51 -2.11
C GLN A 62 2.05 8.22 -1.28
N ALA A 63 3.17 7.81 -0.69
CA ALA A 63 3.23 6.66 0.20
C ALA A 63 2.35 6.85 1.46
N ARG A 64 2.40 8.05 2.06
CA ARG A 64 1.54 8.44 3.19
C ARG A 64 0.07 8.42 2.81
N ALA A 65 -0.30 9.08 1.71
CA ALA A 65 -1.69 9.10 1.23
C ALA A 65 -2.22 7.68 0.95
N TYR A 66 -1.38 6.81 0.38
CA TYR A 66 -1.74 5.41 0.15
C TYR A 66 -1.96 4.64 1.44
N ARG A 67 -1.06 4.79 2.42
CA ARG A 67 -1.20 4.20 3.75
C ARG A 67 -2.51 4.65 4.40
N ASP A 68 -2.79 5.95 4.38
CA ASP A 68 -3.96 6.53 5.03
C ASP A 68 -5.25 6.05 4.34
N ALA A 69 -5.27 5.94 3.00
CA ALA A 69 -6.38 5.35 2.26
C ALA A 69 -6.62 3.87 2.60
N ILE A 70 -5.55 3.08 2.79
CA ILE A 70 -5.67 1.67 3.19
C ILE A 70 -6.22 1.55 4.62
N ILE A 71 -5.75 2.40 5.54
CA ILE A 71 -6.24 2.42 6.92
C ILE A 71 -7.72 2.82 6.95
N LEU A 72 -8.13 3.79 6.13
CA LEU A 72 -9.51 4.26 6.03
C LEU A 72 -10.44 3.24 5.36
N ALA A 73 -9.96 2.44 4.42
CA ALA A 73 -10.83 1.50 3.71
C ALA A 73 -10.98 0.14 4.43
N ILE A 74 -10.05 -0.18 5.33
CA ILE A 74 -9.98 -1.49 6.00
C ILE A 74 -9.87 -1.25 7.51
N PRO A 75 -11.02 -1.13 8.21
CA PRO A 75 -11.02 -0.83 9.63
C PRO A 75 -10.27 -1.94 10.41
N PRO A 76 -9.58 -1.58 11.50
CA PRO A 76 -8.98 -2.55 12.40
C PRO A 76 -10.03 -3.51 12.94
N ALA A 77 -9.63 -4.77 13.15
CA ALA A 77 -10.54 -5.78 13.66
C ALA A 77 -11.07 -5.37 15.04
N THR A 78 -12.32 -5.67 15.36
CA THR A 78 -12.87 -5.39 16.68
C THR A 78 -12.51 -6.50 17.68
N ASN A 79 -12.53 -6.16 18.96
CA ASN A 79 -12.40 -7.15 20.03
C ASN A 79 -13.53 -8.20 19.99
N HIS A 80 -14.71 -7.82 19.51
CA HIS A 80 -15.85 -8.71 19.34
C HIS A 80 -15.62 -9.70 18.19
N GLU A 81 -15.12 -9.25 17.04
CA GLU A 81 -14.70 -10.13 15.92
C GLU A 81 -13.67 -11.18 16.39
N GLN A 82 -12.67 -10.78 17.17
CA GLN A 82 -11.70 -11.73 17.75
C GLN A 82 -12.32 -12.70 18.75
N ALA A 83 -13.29 -12.24 19.55
CA ALA A 83 -13.94 -13.06 20.55
C ALA A 83 -14.83 -14.14 19.93
N VAL A 84 -15.41 -13.90 18.75
CA VAL A 84 -16.27 -14.88 18.05
C VAL A 84 -15.52 -15.80 17.09
N LEU A 85 -14.26 -15.48 16.73
CA LEU A 85 -13.46 -16.26 15.80
C LEU A 85 -13.29 -17.72 16.27
N LEU A 86 -13.76 -18.67 15.46
CA LEU A 86 -13.62 -20.10 15.72
C LEU A 86 -12.19 -20.56 15.47
N ARG A 87 -11.63 -21.27 16.45
CA ARG A 87 -10.31 -21.90 16.33
C ARG A 87 -10.46 -23.29 15.73
N ARG A 88 -9.45 -23.74 14.96
CA ARG A 88 -9.43 -25.06 14.30
C ARG A 88 -9.66 -26.24 15.27
N ASN A 89 -9.29 -26.08 16.53
CA ASN A 89 -9.47 -27.09 17.59
C ASN A 89 -10.78 -26.97 18.36
N ASN A 90 -11.69 -26.08 17.97
CA ASN A 90 -12.98 -25.93 18.61
C ASN A 90 -13.94 -27.03 18.13
N ARG A 91 -14.44 -27.84 19.07
CA ARG A 91 -15.42 -28.90 18.80
C ARG A 91 -16.84 -28.55 19.24
N SER A 92 -17.05 -27.39 19.85
CA SER A 92 -18.34 -26.97 20.38
C SER A 92 -19.18 -26.18 19.38
N GLY A 93 -18.55 -25.65 18.33
CA GLY A 93 -19.15 -24.74 17.36
C GLY A 93 -19.22 -23.29 17.84
N ILE A 94 -18.76 -22.99 19.07
CA ILE A 94 -18.80 -21.64 19.65
C ILE A 94 -17.45 -21.29 20.27
N SER A 95 -16.86 -20.18 19.82
CA SER A 95 -15.55 -19.74 20.32
C SER A 95 -15.59 -19.47 21.82
N GLY A 96 -14.57 -19.94 22.54
CA GLY A 96 -14.49 -19.84 24.00
C GLY A 96 -15.32 -20.87 24.78
N VAL A 97 -16.10 -21.74 24.11
CA VAL A 97 -16.81 -22.85 24.75
C VAL A 97 -16.12 -24.17 24.42
N ARG A 98 -15.79 -24.99 25.43
CA ARG A 98 -15.18 -26.31 25.22
C ARG A 98 -15.58 -27.30 26.31
N ARG A 99 -15.60 -28.58 25.96
CA ARG A 99 -15.65 -29.68 26.93
C ARG A 99 -14.24 -29.93 27.47
N ILE A 100 -14.14 -30.19 28.77
CA ILE A 100 -12.90 -30.55 29.45
C ILE A 100 -13.17 -31.82 30.24
N GLU A 101 -12.38 -32.83 29.96
CA GLU A 101 -12.35 -34.08 30.72
C GLU A 101 -11.49 -33.85 31.97
N THR A 102 -12.04 -34.14 33.14
CA THR A 102 -11.34 -33.99 34.44
C THR A 102 -11.50 -35.27 35.26
N THR A 103 -10.60 -35.48 36.22
CA THR A 103 -10.67 -36.63 37.15
C THR A 103 -11.94 -36.65 37.98
N ASP A 104 -12.51 -35.47 38.25
CA ASP A 104 -13.68 -35.29 39.12
C ASP A 104 -15.02 -35.24 38.34
N GLY A 105 -14.96 -35.52 37.03
CA GLY A 105 -16.11 -35.57 36.13
C GLY A 105 -16.15 -34.43 35.13
N ASP A 106 -16.48 -34.78 33.88
CA ASP A 106 -16.45 -33.87 32.74
C ASP A 106 -17.22 -32.56 32.97
N ILE A 107 -16.67 -31.48 32.42
CA ILE A 107 -17.26 -30.14 32.49
C ILE A 107 -17.40 -29.50 31.11
N TRP A 108 -18.41 -28.65 30.96
CA TRP A 108 -18.46 -27.64 29.92
C TRP A 108 -17.93 -26.31 30.46
N GLN A 109 -16.97 -25.71 29.77
CA GLN A 109 -16.33 -24.46 30.17
C GLN A 109 -16.62 -23.36 29.16
N ALA A 110 -17.03 -22.19 29.66
CA ALA A 110 -17.08 -20.93 28.93
C ALA A 110 -15.87 -20.07 29.32
N THR A 111 -15.24 -19.41 28.34
CA THR A 111 -14.13 -18.48 28.54
C THR A 111 -14.30 -17.23 27.69
N LEU A 112 -13.84 -16.06 28.17
CA LEU A 112 -13.69 -14.80 27.42
C LEU A 112 -12.39 -14.11 27.81
N MET A 113 -11.58 -13.73 26.83
CA MET A 113 -10.49 -12.77 27.06
C MET A 113 -11.03 -11.34 26.95
N THR A 114 -10.77 -10.53 27.96
CA THR A 114 -11.08 -9.10 27.99
C THR A 114 -9.81 -8.32 28.30
N ASN A 115 -9.82 -6.99 28.14
CA ASN A 115 -8.69 -6.14 28.54
C ASN A 115 -8.39 -6.24 30.04
N GLU A 116 -9.38 -6.59 30.86
CA GLU A 116 -9.28 -6.80 32.31
C GLU A 116 -8.82 -8.22 32.70
N GLY A 117 -8.63 -9.10 31.71
CA GLY A 117 -8.17 -10.48 31.93
C GLY A 117 -9.14 -11.55 31.41
N GLN A 118 -8.89 -12.80 31.80
CA GLN A 118 -9.64 -13.96 31.34
C GLN A 118 -10.83 -14.25 32.28
N LYS A 119 -12.05 -14.13 31.76
CA LYS A 119 -13.26 -14.65 32.41
C LYS A 119 -13.39 -16.14 32.08
N ARG A 120 -13.73 -16.96 33.08
CA ARG A 120 -13.91 -18.41 32.94
C ARG A 120 -14.99 -18.90 33.90
N GLU A 121 -15.84 -19.80 33.42
CA GLU A 121 -16.90 -20.42 34.20
C GLU A 121 -17.12 -21.86 33.75
N ASN A 122 -17.36 -22.76 34.69
CA ASN A 122 -17.43 -24.20 34.48
C ASN A 122 -18.81 -24.73 34.89
N PHE A 123 -19.36 -25.63 34.08
CA PHE A 123 -20.65 -26.28 34.28
C PHE A 123 -20.44 -27.79 34.29
N SER A 124 -20.76 -28.44 35.41
CA SER A 124 -20.50 -29.88 35.60
C SER A 124 -21.54 -30.74 34.90
N ILE A 125 -21.08 -31.68 34.07
CA ILE A 125 -21.96 -32.63 33.37
C ILE A 125 -22.60 -33.61 34.35
N ALA A 126 -21.88 -34.03 35.39
CA ALA A 126 -22.42 -34.92 36.43
C ALA A 126 -23.62 -34.31 37.18
N LYS A 127 -23.66 -32.99 37.33
CA LYS A 127 -24.74 -32.29 38.06
C LYS A 127 -25.91 -31.87 37.17
N LEU A 128 -25.64 -31.52 35.91
CA LEU A 128 -26.61 -30.86 35.02
C LEU A 128 -27.03 -31.75 33.84
N GLY A 129 -26.26 -32.79 33.52
CA GLY A 129 -26.37 -33.52 32.25
C GLY A 129 -25.62 -32.81 31.11
N GLU A 130 -25.26 -33.57 30.07
CA GLU A 130 -24.42 -33.09 28.95
C GLU A 130 -25.04 -31.87 28.23
N GLU A 131 -26.31 -31.99 27.84
CA GLU A 131 -27.00 -30.97 27.04
C GLU A 131 -27.22 -29.68 27.80
N ALA A 132 -27.67 -29.77 29.06
CA ALA A 132 -27.92 -28.60 29.89
C ALA A 132 -26.61 -27.90 30.28
N ALA A 133 -25.56 -28.65 30.64
CA ALA A 133 -24.24 -28.07 30.91
C ALA A 133 -23.68 -27.33 29.69
N LYS A 134 -23.82 -27.91 28.49
CA LYS A 134 -23.44 -27.24 27.24
C LYS A 134 -24.27 -25.98 27.00
N SER A 135 -25.59 -26.05 27.14
CA SER A 135 -26.49 -24.91 26.94
C SER A 135 -26.20 -23.74 27.90
N MET A 136 -25.89 -24.03 29.17
CA MET A 136 -25.49 -23.02 30.14
C MET A 136 -24.16 -22.35 29.79
N ALA A 137 -23.16 -23.14 29.38
CA ALA A 137 -21.87 -22.60 28.93
C ALA A 137 -22.04 -21.66 27.71
N ILE A 138 -22.90 -22.04 26.76
CA ILE A 138 -23.22 -21.21 25.60
C ILE A 138 -23.93 -19.92 26.03
N THR A 139 -24.96 -20.03 26.87
CA THR A 139 -25.73 -18.87 27.35
C THR A 139 -24.84 -17.88 28.09
N GLN A 140 -23.96 -18.37 28.95
CA GLN A 140 -23.01 -17.53 29.67
C GLN A 140 -22.01 -16.86 28.71
N ARG A 141 -21.52 -17.59 27.70
CA ARG A 141 -20.67 -17.03 26.65
C ARG A 141 -21.35 -15.88 25.91
N ARG A 142 -22.62 -16.06 25.53
CA ARG A 142 -23.43 -15.03 24.87
C ARG A 142 -23.64 -13.80 25.75
N LYS A 143 -23.92 -14.01 27.04
CA LYS A 143 -24.06 -12.92 28.03
C LYS A 143 -22.78 -12.09 28.12
N TRP A 144 -21.61 -12.73 28.16
CA TRP A 144 -20.34 -12.01 28.20
C TRP A 144 -20.01 -11.26 26.90
N LEU A 145 -20.34 -11.83 25.74
CA LEU A 145 -20.17 -11.15 24.45
C LEU A 145 -21.06 -9.90 24.36
N LYS A 146 -22.33 -10.01 24.76
CA LYS A 146 -23.27 -8.87 24.80
C LYS A 146 -22.82 -7.75 25.74
N ALA A 147 -22.11 -8.10 26.82
CA ALA A 147 -21.55 -7.15 27.78
C ALA A 147 -20.14 -6.65 27.43
N LEU A 148 -19.53 -7.17 26.35
CA LEU A 148 -18.19 -6.75 25.91
C LEU A 148 -18.34 -5.41 25.15
N PRO A 149 -17.73 -4.30 25.61
CA PRO A 149 -17.75 -3.05 24.86
C PRO A 149 -17.05 -3.25 23.51
N VAL A 150 -17.70 -2.91 22.41
CA VAL A 150 -17.11 -3.06 21.06
C VAL A 150 -16.03 -2.00 20.89
N THR A 151 -14.78 -2.43 20.71
CA THR A 151 -13.65 -1.54 20.47
C THR A 151 -12.78 -2.05 19.34
N HIS A 152 -12.18 -1.13 18.59
CA HIS A 152 -11.19 -1.45 17.58
C HIS A 152 -9.88 -1.91 18.23
N LEU A 153 -9.33 -3.02 17.75
CA LEU A 153 -8.00 -3.50 18.09
C LEU A 153 -6.96 -2.75 17.26
N ALA A 154 -6.67 -1.52 17.67
CA ALA A 154 -5.56 -0.75 17.13
C ALA A 154 -4.33 -0.93 18.04
N TYR A 155 -3.18 -1.27 17.43
CA TYR A 155 -1.93 -1.54 18.16
C TYR A 155 -1.24 -0.25 18.67
N ALA A 156 -1.73 0.92 18.28
CA ALA A 156 -1.20 2.23 18.69
C ALA A 156 -2.37 3.16 19.10
N HIS A 157 -2.17 3.95 20.16
CA HIS A 157 -3.20 4.83 20.74
C HIS A 157 -3.79 5.80 19.71
N HIS A 158 -2.94 6.46 18.92
CA HIS A 158 -3.36 7.36 17.85
C HIS A 158 -4.17 6.63 16.77
N ALA A 159 -3.84 5.38 16.45
CA ALA A 159 -4.60 4.60 15.48
C ALA A 159 -5.97 4.17 16.03
N ALA A 160 -6.11 4.07 17.36
CA ALA A 160 -7.39 3.80 18.01
C ALA A 160 -8.32 5.03 17.96
N GLU A 161 -7.79 6.22 18.26
CA GLU A 161 -8.55 7.48 18.21
C GLU A 161 -9.01 7.83 16.79
N VAL A 162 -8.13 7.67 15.80
CA VAL A 162 -8.48 7.87 14.38
C VAL A 162 -9.55 6.88 13.95
N ALA A 163 -9.41 5.61 14.34
CA ALA A 163 -10.42 4.60 14.01
C ALA A 163 -11.77 4.90 14.68
N HIS A 164 -11.77 5.32 15.94
CA HIS A 164 -13.00 5.69 16.65
C HIS A 164 -13.68 6.92 16.03
N THR A 165 -12.90 7.91 15.60
CA THR A 165 -13.41 9.12 14.94
C THR A 165 -13.95 8.82 13.55
N GLN A 166 -13.31 7.92 12.79
CA GLN A 166 -13.66 7.65 11.39
C GLN A 166 -14.70 6.55 11.20
N PHE A 167 -14.77 5.59 12.11
CA PHE A 167 -15.64 4.40 12.01
C PHE A 167 -16.55 4.23 13.23
N GLY A 168 -16.76 5.30 14.02
CA GLY A 168 -17.61 5.25 15.21
C GLY A 168 -19.01 4.68 14.93
N ASP A 169 -19.55 4.97 13.75
CA ASP A 169 -20.87 4.47 13.30
C ASP A 169 -20.88 2.96 13.02
N GLU A 170 -19.73 2.34 12.73
CA GLU A 170 -19.58 0.91 12.51
C GLU A 170 -19.44 0.11 13.83
N LEU A 171 -19.41 0.79 14.98
CA LEU A 171 -19.31 0.18 16.32
C LEU A 171 -20.67 -0.18 16.95
N ALA A 172 -21.75 -0.20 16.15
CA ALA A 172 -23.06 -0.62 16.62
C ALA A 172 -22.98 -2.03 17.26
N PRO A 173 -23.50 -2.23 18.48
CA PRO A 173 -23.54 -3.56 19.08
C PRO A 173 -24.40 -4.46 18.19
N ALA A 174 -23.81 -5.55 17.66
CA ALA A 174 -24.55 -6.55 16.92
C ALA A 174 -25.72 -7.04 17.78
N GLY A 175 -26.95 -6.72 17.35
CA GLY A 175 -28.18 -7.05 18.08
C GLY A 175 -28.41 -8.56 18.20
N ASP A 176 -27.81 -9.33 17.30
CA ASP A 176 -27.80 -10.79 17.33
C ASP A 176 -26.38 -11.35 17.29
N VAL A 177 -26.22 -12.48 17.96
CA VAL A 177 -24.94 -13.10 18.37
C VAL A 177 -24.09 -13.65 17.20
N LEU A 178 -24.46 -13.35 15.95
CA LEU A 178 -23.77 -13.80 14.75
C LEU A 178 -23.40 -12.57 13.91
N PRO A 179 -22.16 -12.50 13.39
CA PRO A 179 -21.66 -11.29 12.77
C PRO A 179 -22.51 -10.93 11.55
N GLU A 180 -23.17 -9.77 11.58
CA GLU A 180 -23.54 -9.10 10.34
C GLU A 180 -22.27 -8.93 9.49
N ALA A 181 -22.40 -9.25 8.21
CA ALA A 181 -21.32 -9.55 7.29
C ALA A 181 -20.29 -8.40 7.20
N HIS A 182 -19.23 -8.50 8.00
CA HIS A 182 -17.98 -7.80 7.70
C HIS A 182 -17.42 -8.32 6.38
N PRO A 183 -16.75 -7.46 5.57
CA PRO A 183 -16.28 -7.86 4.25
C PRO A 183 -15.43 -9.12 4.40
N ASP A 184 -15.85 -10.17 3.70
CA ASP A 184 -15.07 -11.38 3.54
C ASP A 184 -13.71 -11.05 2.89
N ASP A 185 -12.80 -12.01 2.89
CA ASP A 185 -11.46 -11.82 2.33
C ASP A 185 -11.53 -11.28 0.88
N GLN A 186 -12.54 -11.67 0.11
CA GLN A 186 -12.78 -11.18 -1.26
C GLN A 186 -13.13 -9.69 -1.29
N GLY A 187 -13.99 -9.21 -0.40
CA GLY A 187 -14.33 -7.80 -0.26
C GLY A 187 -13.13 -6.94 0.17
N ILE A 188 -12.29 -7.46 1.07
CA ILE A 188 -11.05 -6.77 1.49
C ILE A 188 -10.07 -6.67 0.32
N GLU A 189 -9.86 -7.76 -0.42
CA GLU A 189 -9.00 -7.78 -1.60
C GLU A 189 -9.49 -6.83 -2.70
N ALA A 190 -10.80 -6.76 -2.93
CA ALA A 190 -11.40 -5.84 -3.89
C ALA A 190 -11.14 -4.37 -3.51
N ARG A 191 -11.26 -4.01 -2.22
CA ARG A 191 -10.93 -2.66 -1.72
C ARG A 191 -9.45 -2.33 -1.91
N ILE A 192 -8.55 -3.25 -1.58
CA ILE A 192 -7.11 -3.08 -1.78
C ILE A 192 -6.81 -2.85 -3.27
N ARG A 193 -7.43 -3.64 -4.15
CA ARG A 193 -7.29 -3.50 -5.60
C ARG A 193 -7.76 -2.14 -6.10
N ALA A 194 -8.96 -1.71 -5.70
CA ALA A 194 -9.50 -0.42 -6.10
C ALA A 194 -8.61 0.75 -5.68
N ILE A 195 -8.05 0.71 -4.46
CA ILE A 195 -7.06 1.70 -4.01
C ILE A 195 -5.80 1.62 -4.86
N ASN A 196 -5.33 0.40 -5.14
CA ASN A 196 -4.13 0.24 -5.95
C ASN A 196 -4.27 0.86 -7.34
N ASP A 197 -5.37 0.56 -8.01
CA ASP A 197 -5.71 1.03 -9.35
C ASP A 197 -5.84 2.56 -9.36
N ARG A 198 -6.49 3.16 -8.36
CA ARG A 198 -6.58 4.62 -8.21
C ARG A 198 -5.20 5.28 -8.12
N PHE A 199 -4.31 4.73 -7.31
CA PHE A 199 -2.95 5.27 -7.18
C PHE A 199 -2.08 5.01 -8.42
N ASP A 200 -2.35 3.93 -9.17
CA ASP A 200 -1.67 3.68 -10.45
C ASP A 200 -2.14 4.65 -11.55
N ALA A 201 -3.44 4.94 -11.61
CA ALA A 201 -4.01 5.93 -12.52
C ALA A 201 -3.54 7.37 -12.21
N ALA A 202 -3.31 7.69 -10.93
CA ALA A 202 -2.86 9.01 -10.49
C ALA A 202 -1.34 9.23 -10.58
N ARG A 203 -0.56 8.27 -11.12
CA ARG A 203 0.89 8.44 -11.28
C ARG A 203 1.19 9.61 -12.22
N PRO A 204 2.22 10.43 -11.91
CA PRO A 204 2.65 11.50 -12.81
C PRO A 204 2.96 10.97 -14.22
N LYS A 205 2.49 11.71 -15.23
CA LYS A 205 2.88 11.48 -16.62
C LYS A 205 4.37 11.78 -16.76
N ARG A 206 5.10 10.94 -17.50
CA ARG A 206 6.56 11.05 -17.62
C ARG A 206 6.98 10.93 -19.07
N LEU A 207 8.02 11.65 -19.46
CA LEU A 207 8.58 11.57 -20.80
C LEU A 207 10.06 11.23 -20.66
N ARG A 208 10.46 10.09 -21.22
CA ARG A 208 11.87 9.74 -21.38
C ARG A 208 12.26 9.95 -22.81
N VAL A 209 13.29 10.77 -23.03
CA VAL A 209 13.90 11.00 -24.34
C VAL A 209 15.36 10.59 -24.25
N ARG A 210 15.77 9.70 -25.16
CA ARG A 210 17.15 9.25 -25.28
C ARG A 210 17.61 9.35 -26.71
N VAL A 211 18.65 10.14 -26.94
CA VAL A 211 19.36 10.22 -28.21
C VAL A 211 20.74 9.63 -28.01
N LYS A 212 21.12 8.66 -28.85
CA LYS A 212 22.44 8.03 -28.77
C LYS A 212 22.97 7.68 -30.15
N SER A 213 24.23 8.04 -30.40
CA SER A 213 25.01 7.55 -31.54
C SER A 213 25.61 6.18 -31.21
N TYR A 214 25.48 5.22 -32.14
CA TYR A 214 26.03 3.86 -31.99
C TYR A 214 27.04 3.50 -33.09
N ALA A 215 27.02 4.23 -34.21
CA ALA A 215 27.91 4.04 -35.35
C ALA A 215 28.18 5.41 -35.97
N THR A 216 29.24 5.53 -36.77
CA THR A 216 29.67 6.79 -37.40
C THR A 216 28.56 7.50 -38.18
N ASP A 217 27.62 6.74 -38.76
CA ASP A 217 26.57 7.26 -39.63
C ASP A 217 25.13 7.07 -39.09
N ARG A 218 24.94 6.72 -37.80
CA ARG A 218 23.60 6.40 -37.27
C ARG A 218 23.33 6.88 -35.85
N VAL A 219 22.27 7.67 -35.71
CA VAL A 219 21.69 8.10 -34.43
C VAL A 219 20.41 7.31 -34.13
N SER A 220 20.24 6.91 -32.88
CA SER A 220 19.01 6.30 -32.38
C SER A 220 18.29 7.25 -31.42
N ILE A 221 16.99 7.44 -31.63
CA ILE A 221 16.11 8.28 -30.81
C ILE A 221 15.06 7.36 -30.19
N ALA A 222 15.12 7.17 -28.88
CA ALA A 222 14.17 6.39 -28.11
C ALA A 222 13.33 7.31 -27.23
N ILE A 223 12.03 7.36 -27.49
CA ILE A 223 11.08 8.13 -26.68
C ILE A 223 10.07 7.18 -26.05
N SER A 224 9.77 7.38 -24.77
CA SER A 224 8.74 6.61 -24.07
C SER A 224 8.00 7.41 -23.01
N ASN A 225 6.77 7.01 -22.71
CA ASN A 225 5.99 7.55 -21.60
C ASN A 225 6.48 7.10 -20.21
N ALA A 226 7.51 6.24 -20.17
CA ALA A 226 8.06 5.59 -18.97
C ALA A 226 6.98 4.99 -18.02
N GLY A 227 5.77 4.73 -18.52
CA GLY A 227 4.58 4.40 -17.74
C GLY A 227 4.28 2.91 -17.69
N SER A 228 3.09 2.56 -17.20
CA SER A 228 2.55 1.19 -17.30
C SER A 228 1.08 1.29 -17.68
N PRO A 229 0.67 0.90 -18.89
CA PRO A 229 1.49 0.30 -19.94
C PRO A 229 2.49 1.28 -20.59
N VAL A 230 3.64 0.76 -21.02
CA VAL A 230 4.68 1.56 -21.68
C VAL A 230 4.29 1.81 -23.14
N ARG A 231 4.19 3.08 -23.53
CA ARG A 231 4.18 3.52 -24.93
C ARG A 231 5.58 4.01 -25.27
N LYS A 232 6.21 3.45 -26.30
CA LYS A 232 7.56 3.81 -26.74
C LYS A 232 7.69 3.71 -28.26
N LYS A 233 8.54 4.56 -28.84
CA LYS A 233 8.96 4.50 -30.24
C LYS A 233 10.48 4.66 -30.30
N LEU A 234 11.11 3.87 -31.16
CA LEU A 234 12.54 3.92 -31.46
C LEU A 234 12.68 4.28 -32.93
N THR A 235 13.34 5.40 -33.20
CA THR A 235 13.60 5.90 -34.55
C THR A 235 15.10 5.90 -34.80
N HIS A 236 15.52 5.58 -36.02
CA HIS A 236 16.91 5.64 -36.45
C HIS A 236 17.06 6.70 -37.54
N LEU A 237 18.09 7.53 -37.43
CA LEU A 237 18.44 8.54 -38.42
C LEU A 237 19.82 8.22 -39.00
N ASN A 238 19.94 8.37 -40.32
CA ASN A 238 21.21 8.31 -41.03
C ASN A 238 21.85 9.71 -41.03
N THR A 239 23.10 9.81 -40.60
CA THR A 239 23.85 11.06 -40.50
C THR A 239 24.90 11.22 -41.60
N ARG A 240 25.05 10.24 -42.49
CA ARG A 240 26.03 10.28 -43.58
C ARG A 240 25.77 11.48 -44.50
N GLY A 241 26.79 12.32 -44.67
CA GLY A 241 26.77 13.46 -45.58
C GLY A 241 25.90 14.63 -45.11
N ARG A 242 25.41 14.61 -43.86
CA ARG A 242 24.65 15.72 -43.27
C ARG A 242 25.55 16.61 -42.42
N THR A 243 25.27 17.90 -42.45
CA THR A 243 25.84 18.89 -41.52
C THR A 243 25.27 18.70 -40.12
N ALA A 244 25.96 19.25 -39.10
CA ALA A 244 25.47 19.16 -37.72
C ALA A 244 24.07 19.77 -37.55
N ILE A 245 23.78 20.87 -38.24
CA ILE A 245 22.47 21.56 -38.21
C ILE A 245 21.38 20.66 -38.81
N GLU A 246 21.61 20.09 -39.99
CA GLU A 246 20.65 19.16 -40.63
C GLU A 246 20.38 17.91 -39.81
N ILE A 247 21.36 17.46 -39.01
CA ILE A 247 21.16 16.33 -38.10
C ILE A 247 20.31 16.75 -36.90
N ILE A 248 20.57 17.93 -36.32
CA ILE A 248 19.77 18.48 -35.21
C ILE A 248 18.32 18.68 -35.65
N ASP A 249 18.07 19.34 -36.79
CA ASP A 249 16.72 19.56 -37.33
C ASP A 249 15.97 18.25 -37.58
N ALA A 250 16.68 17.21 -38.04
CA ALA A 250 16.11 15.89 -38.25
C ALA A 250 15.81 15.15 -36.93
N ILE A 251 16.64 15.34 -35.91
CA ILE A 251 16.39 14.82 -34.55
C ILE A 251 15.16 15.52 -33.97
N GLU A 252 15.08 16.85 -34.05
CA GLU A 252 13.93 17.64 -33.58
C GLU A 252 12.64 17.19 -34.26
N SER A 253 12.63 17.10 -35.59
CA SER A 253 11.44 16.66 -36.35
C SER A 253 10.99 15.25 -35.94
N ALA A 254 11.93 14.31 -35.76
CA ALA A 254 11.61 12.95 -35.33
C ALA A 254 11.12 12.88 -33.88
N MET A 255 11.64 13.77 -33.02
CA MET A 255 11.21 13.91 -31.64
C MET A 255 9.79 14.49 -31.57
N GLU A 256 9.51 15.57 -32.31
CA GLU A 256 8.18 16.19 -32.42
C GLU A 256 7.11 15.18 -32.82
N GLU A 257 7.30 14.51 -33.95
CA GLU A 257 6.36 13.50 -34.46
C GLU A 257 6.05 12.43 -33.40
N THR A 258 7.09 12.00 -32.66
CA THR A 258 6.97 10.93 -31.67
C THR A 258 6.34 11.39 -30.36
N VAL A 259 6.72 12.57 -29.85
CA VAL A 259 6.13 13.15 -28.62
C VAL A 259 4.66 13.46 -28.85
N THR A 260 4.33 14.09 -29.99
CA THR A 260 2.94 14.41 -30.36
C THR A 260 2.09 13.15 -30.54
N ALA A 261 2.65 12.06 -31.06
CA ALA A 261 1.94 10.78 -31.18
C ALA A 261 1.72 10.06 -29.83
N ILE A 262 2.65 10.19 -28.87
CA ILE A 262 2.52 9.54 -27.54
C ILE A 262 1.62 10.37 -26.61
N TYR A 263 1.73 11.69 -26.68
CA TYR A 263 1.04 12.67 -25.85
C TYR A 263 0.19 13.60 -26.71
N ASP A 264 0.72 14.77 -27.07
CA ASP A 264 0.07 15.83 -27.83
C ASP A 264 1.09 16.93 -28.20
N GLN A 265 0.67 17.88 -29.03
CA GLN A 265 1.51 18.99 -29.49
C GLN A 265 1.93 19.93 -28.36
N ASP A 266 1.06 20.17 -27.38
CA ASP A 266 1.36 21.08 -26.27
C ASP A 266 2.50 20.53 -25.40
N THR A 267 2.56 19.20 -25.23
CA THR A 267 3.65 18.51 -24.53
C THR A 267 4.98 18.68 -25.27
N TRP A 268 4.97 18.67 -26.60
CA TRP A 268 6.17 18.94 -27.40
C TRP A 268 6.64 20.39 -27.22
N VAL A 269 5.73 21.36 -27.36
CA VAL A 269 6.04 22.79 -27.20
C VAL A 269 6.63 23.07 -25.81
N TRP A 270 6.01 22.52 -24.76
CA TRP A 270 6.53 22.61 -23.39
C TRP A 270 7.93 22.01 -23.28
N PHE A 271 8.14 20.79 -23.80
CA PHE A 271 9.43 20.11 -23.72
C PHE A 271 10.55 20.92 -24.39
N MET A 272 10.27 21.50 -25.57
CA MET A 272 11.25 22.33 -26.27
C MET A 272 11.51 23.66 -25.58
N ALA A 273 10.50 24.26 -24.94
CA ALA A 273 10.67 25.49 -24.18
C ALA A 273 11.55 25.30 -22.93
N GLU A 274 11.38 24.20 -22.20
CA GLU A 274 12.11 23.93 -20.94
C GLU A 274 13.48 23.26 -21.17
N HIS A 275 13.59 22.39 -22.18
CA HIS A 275 14.75 21.53 -22.36
C HIS A 275 15.40 21.62 -23.75
N GLY A 276 14.69 22.18 -24.72
CA GLY A 276 15.16 22.22 -26.11
C GLY A 276 16.43 23.03 -26.29
N SER A 277 16.55 24.19 -25.64
CA SER A 277 17.76 25.02 -25.77
C SER A 277 19.00 24.39 -25.15
N GLU A 278 18.86 23.58 -24.10
CA GLU A 278 20.00 22.92 -23.45
C GLU A 278 20.43 21.65 -24.20
N LEU A 279 19.47 20.87 -24.71
CA LEU A 279 19.74 19.58 -25.34
C LEU A 279 19.98 19.70 -26.85
N LEU A 280 19.22 20.59 -27.49
CA LEU A 280 19.11 20.90 -28.92
C LEU A 280 20.14 21.91 -29.48
N SER A 281 20.85 22.66 -28.62
CA SER A 281 21.66 23.81 -29.05
C SER A 281 22.72 23.41 -30.07
N SER A 282 22.75 24.10 -31.21
CA SER A 282 23.78 23.91 -32.24
C SER A 282 25.20 24.20 -31.77
N ARG A 283 25.37 24.87 -30.62
CA ARG A 283 26.66 25.16 -30.00
C ARG A 283 27.11 24.09 -29.01
N ASP A 284 26.17 23.43 -28.35
CA ASP A 284 26.44 22.60 -27.17
C ASP A 284 26.09 21.11 -27.36
N PHE A 285 25.27 20.78 -28.37
CA PHE A 285 24.87 19.40 -28.63
C PHE A 285 26.02 18.58 -29.23
N ASN A 286 26.55 17.65 -28.45
CA ASN A 286 27.48 16.63 -28.92
C ASN A 286 26.74 15.34 -29.29
N ILE A 287 26.62 15.08 -30.58
CA ILE A 287 25.96 13.88 -31.12
C ILE A 287 26.58 12.54 -30.69
N ASN A 288 27.89 12.53 -30.42
CA ASN A 288 28.60 11.30 -30.03
C ASN A 288 28.30 10.92 -28.58
N GLU A 289 28.08 11.92 -27.73
CA GLU A 289 27.66 11.72 -26.33
C GLU A 289 26.15 11.46 -26.26
N GLY A 290 25.37 12.24 -27.02
CA GLY A 290 23.92 12.22 -26.97
C GLY A 290 23.39 12.61 -25.59
N PHE A 291 22.15 12.22 -25.28
CA PHE A 291 21.55 12.48 -23.97
C PHE A 291 20.50 11.43 -23.61
N ASN A 292 20.18 11.35 -22.32
CA ASN A 292 19.12 10.49 -21.79
C ASN A 292 18.45 11.19 -20.61
N ILE A 293 17.30 11.79 -20.85
CA ILE A 293 16.56 12.53 -19.83
C ILE A 293 15.21 11.87 -19.55
N LEU A 294 14.77 11.97 -18.30
CA LEU A 294 13.44 11.58 -17.86
C LEU A 294 12.83 12.78 -17.14
N VAL A 295 11.74 13.30 -17.69
CA VAL A 295 11.05 14.47 -17.16
C VAL A 295 9.62 14.12 -16.76
N ILE A 296 9.06 14.87 -15.82
CA ILE A 296 7.64 14.78 -15.46
C ILE A 296 6.90 15.76 -16.35
N VAL A 297 5.90 15.27 -17.08
CA VAL A 297 5.04 16.11 -17.92
C VAL A 297 4.09 16.86 -16.98
N PRO A 298 3.98 18.20 -17.08
CA PRO A 298 3.07 18.98 -16.26
C PRO A 298 1.63 18.48 -16.37
N GLY A 299 0.90 18.51 -15.25
CA GLY A 299 -0.55 18.34 -15.29
C GLY A 299 -1.17 19.55 -15.97
N ARG A 300 -2.11 19.31 -16.89
CA ARG A 300 -3.01 20.36 -17.38
C ARG A 300 -4.07 20.67 -16.33
#